data_AF-A0A934XEA6-F1
#
_entry.id   AF-A0A934XEA6-F1
#
_cell.length_a   1.000
_cell.length_b   1.000
_cell.length_c   1.000
_cell.angle_alpha   90.00
_cell.angle_beta   90.00
_cell.angle_gamma   90.00
#
_symmetry.space_group_name_H-M   'P 1'
#
loop_
_entity.id
_entity.type
_entity.pdbx_description
1 polymer ?
#
loop_
_entity_poly.entity_id
_entity_poly.type
_entity_poly.pdbx_seq_one_letter_code
_entity_poly.pdbx_strand_id
1 'polypeptide(L)'
;MATSTILLIAGIAAAVVWTIFFGGKLPIPFGSRSCQGKDWRRSFPDATKTEIRQFLSVFTEAFAFKNREKLKFNPNDQLLDISHALYPHKWQADALEFETLDEDLKSKYGVSFNKVWRDGLTLGQIFEHVRQVCK
;
A
#
# COMPACT_ATOMS: atom_id res chain seq x y z
N MET A 1 -22.13 25.54 12.23
CA MET A 1 -20.66 25.58 12.35
C MET A 1 -20.14 24.61 13.42
N ALA A 2 -20.72 24.57 14.63
CA ALA A 2 -20.26 23.67 15.71
C ALA A 2 -20.49 22.17 15.45
N THR A 3 -21.56 21.79 14.75
CA THR A 3 -21.86 20.38 14.45
C THR A 3 -20.87 19.78 13.45
N SER A 4 -20.51 20.52 12.41
CA SER A 4 -19.53 20.10 11.40
C SER A 4 -18.12 19.93 11.99
N THR A 5 -17.70 20.82 12.90
CA THR A 5 -16.40 20.69 13.57
C THR A 5 -16.36 19.51 14.54
N ILE A 6 -17.45 19.24 15.27
CA ILE A 6 -17.55 18.08 16.16
C ILE A 6 -17.47 16.76 15.37
N LEU A 7 -18.15 16.68 14.22
CA LEU A 7 -18.09 15.50 13.35
C LEU A 7 -16.69 15.27 12.76
N LEU A 8 -15.99 16.33 12.35
CA LEU A 8 -14.61 16.24 11.87
C LEU A 8 -13.65 15.74 12.97
N ILE A 9 -13.76 16.29 14.18
CA ILE A 9 -12.92 15.88 15.31
C ILE A 9 -13.19 14.41 15.68
N ALA A 10 -14.46 13.99 15.70
CA ALA A 10 -14.83 12.61 15.96
C ALA A 10 -14.30 11.65 14.87
N GLY A 11 -14.35 12.05 13.60
CA GLY A 11 -13.78 11.28 12.49
C GLY A 11 -12.27 11.12 12.58
N ILE A 12 -11.54 12.21 12.89
CA ILE A 12 -10.09 12.18 13.08
C ILE A 12 -9.71 11.30 14.29
N ALA A 13 -10.42 11.44 15.41
CA ALA A 13 -10.19 10.62 16.60
C ALA A 13 -10.44 9.14 16.32
N ALA A 14 -11.49 8.80 15.56
CA ALA A 14 -11.76 7.44 15.14
C ALA A 14 -10.65 6.87 14.22
N ALA A 15 -10.15 7.66 13.28
CA ALA A 15 -9.03 7.27 12.41
C ALA A 15 -7.72 7.04 13.20
N VAL A 16 -7.43 7.90 14.19
CA VAL A 16 -6.28 7.75 15.09
C VAL A 16 -6.43 6.51 15.97
N VAL A 17 -7.62 6.26 16.53
CA VAL A 17 -7.87 5.04 17.32
C VAL A 17 -7.78 3.79 16.43
N TRP A 18 -8.29 3.84 15.20
CA TRP A 18 -8.20 2.72 14.26
C TRP A 18 -6.75 2.38 13.90
N THR A 19 -5.93 3.38 13.56
CA THR A 19 -4.51 3.18 13.27
C THR A 19 -3.73 2.62 14.46
N ILE A 20 -4.10 2.98 15.69
CA ILE A 20 -3.48 2.47 16.91
C ILE A 20 -3.89 1.02 17.21
N PHE A 21 -5.17 0.67 17.06
CA PHE A 21 -5.71 -0.63 17.50
C PHE A 21 -5.71 -1.71 16.41
N PHE A 22 -5.91 -1.32 15.14
CA PHE A 22 -6.03 -2.24 14.00
C PHE A 22 -4.95 -2.01 12.93
N GLY A 23 -4.27 -0.85 12.97
CA GLY A 23 -3.15 -0.54 12.07
C GLY A 23 -1.92 -1.41 12.34
N GLY A 24 -1.33 -1.93 11.26
CA GLY A 24 0.07 -2.36 11.30
C GLY A 24 0.36 -3.82 11.57
N LYS A 25 -0.62 -4.73 11.59
CA LYS A 25 -0.32 -6.17 11.42
C LYS A 25 -0.65 -6.58 10.00
N LEU A 26 0.28 -7.27 9.35
CA LEU A 26 0.00 -7.87 8.05
C LEU A 26 -1.09 -8.95 8.17
N PRO A 27 -1.96 -9.08 7.15
CA PRO A 27 -2.85 -10.23 7.04
C PRO A 27 -2.05 -11.53 7.06
N ILE A 28 -2.64 -12.61 7.60
CA ILE A 28 -1.97 -13.90 7.83
C ILE A 28 -1.16 -14.40 6.61
N PRO A 29 -1.70 -14.36 5.36
CA PRO A 29 -0.98 -14.85 4.18
C PRO A 29 0.36 -14.14 3.91
N PHE A 30 0.49 -12.88 4.33
CA PHE A 30 1.70 -12.07 4.16
C PHE A 30 2.55 -12.07 5.43
N GLY A 31 1.90 -12.08 6.60
CA GLY A 31 2.55 -12.02 7.91
C GLY A 31 3.48 -13.20 8.19
N SER A 32 3.17 -14.40 7.68
CA SER A 32 3.97 -15.61 7.85
C SER A 32 5.16 -15.71 6.89
N ARG A 33 5.24 -14.85 5.88
CA ARG A 33 6.29 -14.92 4.84
C ARG A 33 7.65 -14.49 5.36
N SER A 34 8.69 -15.13 4.83
CA SER A 34 10.06 -14.63 4.91
C SER A 34 10.26 -13.42 3.99
N CYS A 35 11.41 -12.75 4.13
CA CYS A 35 11.82 -11.66 3.25
C CYS A 35 11.80 -12.08 1.76
N GLN A 36 11.10 -11.29 0.94
CA GLN A 36 10.89 -11.43 -0.50
C GLN A 36 11.86 -10.58 -1.34
N GLY A 37 12.87 -9.97 -0.70
CA GLY A 37 13.81 -9.09 -1.39
C GLY A 37 14.59 -9.77 -2.53
N LYS A 38 14.77 -11.10 -2.46
CA LYS A 38 15.38 -11.89 -3.54
C LYS A 38 14.51 -11.88 -4.80
N ASP A 39 13.20 -12.02 -4.65
CA ASP A 39 12.28 -12.06 -5.77
C ASP A 39 12.11 -10.67 -6.40
N TRP A 40 12.09 -9.61 -5.58
CA TRP A 40 12.20 -8.23 -6.09
C TRP A 40 13.45 -8.01 -6.95
N ARG A 41 14.61 -8.48 -6.49
CA ARG A 41 15.87 -8.36 -7.24
C ARG A 41 15.92 -9.24 -8.49
N ARG A 42 15.14 -10.32 -8.54
CA ARG A 42 15.00 -11.15 -9.74
C ARG A 42 14.08 -10.51 -10.77
N SER A 43 12.95 -9.96 -10.33
CA SER A 43 11.99 -9.29 -11.21
C SER A 43 12.52 -7.95 -11.75
N PHE A 44 13.35 -7.24 -10.97
CA PHE A 44 13.91 -5.94 -11.33
C PHE A 44 15.44 -5.93 -11.13
N PRO A 45 16.20 -6.60 -12.01
CA PRO A 45 17.65 -6.75 -11.84
C PRO A 45 18.40 -5.42 -11.92
N ASP A 46 17.87 -4.47 -12.68
CA ASP A 46 18.40 -3.14 -12.94
C ASP A 46 17.96 -2.08 -11.90
N ALA A 47 16.98 -2.38 -11.03
CA ALA A 47 16.54 -1.48 -9.97
C ALA A 47 17.41 -1.60 -8.71
N THR A 48 17.87 -0.48 -8.16
CA THR A 48 18.62 -0.45 -6.91
C THR A 48 17.79 -0.97 -5.73
N LYS A 49 18.47 -1.49 -4.69
CA LYS A 49 17.79 -1.89 -3.44
C LYS A 49 17.05 -0.73 -2.78
N THR A 50 17.54 0.50 -2.98
CA THR A 50 16.95 1.71 -2.39
C THR A 50 15.63 2.05 -3.06
N GLU A 51 15.58 2.06 -4.39
CA GLU A 51 14.34 2.30 -5.15
C GLU A 51 13.23 1.32 -4.75
N ILE A 52 13.54 0.03 -4.74
CA ILE A 52 12.58 -1.02 -4.33
C ILE A 52 12.08 -0.78 -2.91
N ARG A 53 12.98 -0.47 -1.96
CA ARG A 53 12.60 -0.25 -0.56
C ARG A 53 11.82 1.03 -0.34
N GLN A 54 12.10 2.08 -1.11
CA GLN A 54 11.38 3.34 -1.05
C GLN A 54 9.97 3.19 -1.59
N PHE A 55 9.80 2.50 -2.72
CA PHE A 55 8.50 2.14 -3.25
C PHE A 55 7.70 1.30 -2.25
N LEU A 56 8.31 0.24 -1.70
CA LEU A 56 7.64 -0.61 -0.72
C LEU A 56 7.29 0.13 0.57
N SER A 57 8.08 1.12 1.01
CA SER A 57 7.72 1.98 2.14
C SER A 57 6.41 2.72 1.86
N VAL A 58 6.31 3.36 0.69
CA VAL A 58 5.13 4.15 0.28
C VAL A 58 3.89 3.28 0.28
N PHE A 59 3.98 2.11 -0.35
CA PHE A 59 2.90 1.14 -0.35
C PHE A 59 2.49 0.74 1.08
N THR A 60 3.44 0.41 1.96
CA THR A 60 3.10 0.04 3.34
C THR A 60 2.53 1.19 4.15
N GLU A 61 2.92 2.43 3.88
CA GLU A 61 2.39 3.62 4.55
C GLU A 61 0.93 3.84 4.15
N ALA A 62 0.60 3.78 2.85
CA ALA A 62 -0.76 3.93 2.34
C ALA A 62 -1.74 2.88 2.91
N PHE A 63 -1.27 1.64 3.12
CA PHE A 63 -2.07 0.55 3.71
C PHE A 63 -1.99 0.49 5.25
N ALA A 64 -1.36 1.48 5.89
CA ALA A 64 -1.11 1.50 7.34
C ALA A 64 -0.42 0.23 7.88
N PHE A 65 0.42 -0.42 7.06
CA PHE A 65 1.26 -1.53 7.47
C PHE A 65 2.55 -1.03 8.12
N LYS A 66 3.16 -1.87 8.96
CA LYS A 66 4.45 -1.52 9.56
C LYS A 66 5.54 -1.57 8.50
N ASN A 67 6.24 -0.45 8.32
CA ASN A 67 7.35 -0.32 7.36
C ASN A 67 8.45 -1.41 7.51
N ARG A 68 8.67 -1.93 8.73
CA ARG A 68 9.62 -3.05 8.95
C ARG A 68 9.20 -4.36 8.25
N GLU A 69 7.92 -4.49 7.92
CA GLU A 69 7.35 -5.68 7.27
C GLU A 69 7.28 -5.54 5.75
N LYS A 70 7.66 -4.40 5.16
CA LYS A 70 7.54 -4.13 3.73
C LYS A 70 8.20 -5.16 2.81
N LEU A 71 9.26 -5.81 3.29
CA LEU A 71 9.97 -6.85 2.54
C LEU A 71 9.26 -8.21 2.58
N LYS A 72 8.10 -8.36 3.21
CA LYS A 72 7.27 -9.57 3.14
C LYS A 72 6.37 -9.61 1.89
N PHE A 73 6.23 -8.47 1.22
CA PHE A 73 5.49 -8.37 -0.05
C PHE A 73 6.36 -8.76 -1.23
N ASN A 74 5.77 -9.53 -2.14
CA ASN A 74 6.38 -10.03 -3.37
C ASN A 74 5.94 -9.14 -4.57
N PRO A 75 6.79 -8.96 -5.60
CA PRO A 75 6.39 -8.22 -6.80
C PRO A 75 5.14 -8.77 -7.49
N ASN A 76 4.81 -10.05 -7.33
CA ASN A 76 3.64 -10.67 -7.94
C ASN A 76 2.38 -10.60 -7.04
N ASP A 77 2.47 -10.03 -5.84
CA ASP A 77 1.28 -9.85 -5.00
C ASP A 77 0.31 -8.88 -5.69
N GLN A 78 -0.94 -9.31 -5.83
CA GLN A 78 -2.00 -8.50 -6.41
C GLN A 78 -2.56 -7.55 -5.37
N LEU A 79 -2.82 -6.32 -5.80
CA LEU A 79 -3.28 -5.25 -4.91
C LEU A 79 -4.65 -5.59 -4.30
N LEU A 80 -5.55 -6.17 -5.10
CA LEU A 80 -6.86 -6.63 -4.63
C LEU A 80 -6.75 -7.83 -3.66
N ASP A 81 -5.83 -8.79 -3.91
CA ASP A 81 -5.62 -9.91 -2.98
C ASP A 81 -5.15 -9.43 -1.61
N ILE A 82 -4.32 -8.39 -1.58
CA ILE A 82 -3.86 -7.77 -0.34
C ILE A 82 -5.02 -7.10 0.41
N SER A 83 -5.85 -6.33 -0.29
CA SER A 83 -7.04 -5.68 0.31
C SER A 83 -8.07 -6.71 0.79
N HIS A 84 -8.37 -7.75 -0.01
CA HIS A 84 -9.25 -8.84 0.39
C HIS A 84 -8.74 -9.59 1.63
N ALA A 85 -7.43 -9.82 1.72
CA ALA A 85 -6.85 -10.45 2.90
C ALA A 85 -6.92 -9.56 4.14
N LEU A 86 -6.89 -8.23 3.97
CA LEU A 86 -7.08 -7.26 5.04
C LEU A 86 -8.53 -7.24 5.54
N TYR A 87 -9.49 -7.43 4.63
CA TYR A 87 -10.92 -7.34 4.92
C TYR A 87 -11.71 -8.60 4.48
N PRO A 88 -11.44 -9.78 5.07
CA PRO A 88 -11.99 -11.06 4.58
C PRO A 88 -13.51 -11.22 4.73
N HIS A 89 -14.16 -10.41 5.57
CA HIS A 89 -15.58 -10.55 5.90
C HIS A 89 -16.39 -9.26 5.71
N LYS A 90 -15.90 -8.26 4.97
CA LYS A 90 -16.56 -6.95 4.86
C LYS A 90 -16.94 -6.54 3.43
N TRP A 91 -18.19 -6.05 3.33
CA TRP A 91 -18.76 -5.19 2.28
C TRP A 91 -18.29 -3.72 2.37
N GLN A 92 -17.31 -3.42 3.22
CA GLN A 92 -16.91 -2.07 3.66
C GLN A 92 -15.38 -1.89 3.66
N ALA A 93 -14.68 -2.31 2.61
CA ALA A 93 -13.44 -1.61 2.31
C ALA A 93 -13.87 -0.33 1.58
N ASP A 94 -14.04 0.76 2.32
CA ASP A 94 -13.87 2.06 1.70
C ASP A 94 -12.49 1.99 1.04
N ALA A 95 -12.42 2.17 -0.28
CA ALA A 95 -11.21 2.02 -1.10
C ALA A 95 -10.11 3.06 -0.76
N LEU A 96 -10.10 3.57 0.47
CA LEU A 96 -9.29 4.64 0.99
C LEU A 96 -7.80 4.29 0.94
N GLU A 97 -7.42 3.01 1.15
CA GLU A 97 -6.02 2.61 1.00
C GLU A 97 -5.54 2.73 -0.46
N PHE A 98 -6.44 2.53 -1.42
CA PHE A 98 -6.13 2.75 -2.83
C PHE A 98 -6.07 4.24 -3.13
N GLU A 99 -7.03 5.05 -2.67
CA GLU A 99 -6.98 6.51 -2.84
C GLU A 99 -5.69 7.10 -2.24
N THR A 100 -5.34 6.71 -1.01
CA THR A 100 -4.11 7.12 -0.33
C THR A 100 -2.88 6.68 -1.12
N LEU A 101 -2.87 5.46 -1.67
CA LEU A 101 -1.78 4.99 -2.52
C LEU A 101 -1.64 5.83 -3.80
N ASP A 102 -2.74 6.22 -4.46
CA ASP A 102 -2.70 7.11 -5.64
C ASP A 102 -2.08 8.46 -5.27
N GLU A 103 -2.54 9.05 -4.17
CA GLU A 103 -2.05 10.35 -3.68
C GLU A 103 -0.56 10.29 -3.33
N ASP A 104 -0.12 9.26 -2.62
CA ASP A 104 1.28 9.10 -2.22
C ASP A 104 2.20 8.84 -3.42
N LEU A 105 1.76 8.01 -4.38
CA LEU A 105 2.51 7.78 -5.62
C LEU A 105 2.59 9.04 -6.47
N LYS A 106 1.50 9.82 -6.55
CA LYS A 106 1.45 11.07 -7.29
C LYS A 106 2.34 12.12 -6.66
N SER A 107 2.28 12.26 -5.34
CA SER A 107 3.09 13.20 -4.56
C SER A 107 4.59 12.88 -4.69
N LYS A 108 4.96 11.60 -4.58
CA LYS A 108 6.37 11.19 -4.51
C LYS A 108 7.04 10.94 -5.86
N TYR A 109 6.28 10.44 -6.83
CA TYR A 109 6.80 9.99 -8.12
C TYR A 109 6.16 10.69 -9.32
N GLY A 110 5.14 11.53 -9.12
CA GLY A 110 4.37 12.13 -10.22
C GLY A 110 3.47 11.13 -10.96
N VAL A 111 3.22 9.97 -10.36
CA VAL A 111 2.51 8.83 -10.98
C VAL A 111 1.13 8.71 -10.38
N SER A 112 0.09 8.69 -11.23
CA SER A 112 -1.25 8.29 -10.80
C SER A 112 -1.52 6.88 -11.28
N PHE A 113 -1.85 5.96 -10.36
CA PHE A 113 -2.18 4.59 -10.73
C PHE A 113 -3.61 4.46 -11.29
N ASN A 114 -4.49 5.47 -11.14
CA ASN A 114 -5.84 5.47 -11.73
C ASN A 114 -5.84 5.13 -13.24
N LYS A 115 -4.75 5.44 -13.96
CA LYS A 115 -4.60 5.13 -15.39
C LYS A 115 -4.17 3.69 -15.68
N VAL A 116 -3.63 2.97 -14.70
CA VAL A 116 -3.15 1.58 -14.82
C VAL A 116 -3.98 0.60 -14.00
N TRP A 117 -5.01 1.08 -13.29
CA TRP A 117 -5.91 0.25 -12.50
C TRP A 117 -6.61 -0.80 -13.37
N ARG A 118 -6.55 -2.05 -12.91
CA ARG A 118 -7.21 -3.21 -13.50
C ARG A 118 -7.19 -4.37 -12.52
N ASP A 119 -8.09 -5.31 -12.71
CA ASP A 119 -8.03 -6.60 -12.03
C ASP A 119 -6.69 -7.29 -12.32
N GLY A 120 -6.11 -7.91 -11.29
CA GLY A 120 -4.79 -8.55 -11.41
C GLY A 120 -3.60 -7.59 -11.35
N LEU A 121 -3.79 -6.30 -11.09
CA LEU A 121 -2.68 -5.35 -10.93
C LEU A 121 -1.78 -5.76 -9.75
N THR A 122 -0.50 -5.97 -10.04
CA THR A 122 0.50 -6.40 -9.05
C THR A 122 1.38 -5.25 -8.57
N LEU A 123 1.99 -5.40 -7.38
CA LEU A 123 2.96 -4.44 -6.85
C LEU A 123 4.14 -4.20 -7.81
N GLY A 124 4.60 -5.25 -8.49
CA GLY A 124 5.67 -5.16 -9.47
C GLY A 124 5.27 -4.33 -10.68
N GLN A 125 4.04 -4.45 -11.17
CA GLN A 125 3.55 -3.63 -12.29
C GLN A 125 3.44 -2.15 -11.92
N ILE A 126 3.00 -1.84 -10.69
CA ILE A 126 2.98 -0.47 -10.18
C ILE A 126 4.40 0.08 -10.09
N PHE A 127 5.33 -0.72 -9.55
CA PHE A 127 6.73 -0.33 -9.45
C PHE A 127 7.36 -0.07 -10.82
N GLU A 128 7.10 -0.92 -11.81
CA GLU A 128 7.58 -0.72 -13.18
C GLU A 128 7.05 0.59 -13.77
N HIS A 129 5.77 0.91 -13.55
CA HIS A 129 5.20 2.17 -14.00
C HIS A 129 5.87 3.38 -13.33
N VAL A 130 6.14 3.30 -12.02
CA VAL A 130 6.91 4.33 -11.29
C VAL A 130 8.28 4.54 -11.92
N ARG A 131 8.99 3.46 -12.24
CA ARG A 131 10.31 3.54 -12.86
C ARG A 131 10.28 4.13 -14.27
N GLN A 132 9.22 3.92 -15.04
CA GLN A 132 9.11 4.47 -16.39
C GLN A 132 8.91 6.00 -16.38
N VAL A 133 8.22 6.54 -15.37
CA VAL A 133 7.99 7.98 -15.24
C VAL A 133 9.19 8.71 -14.62
N CYS A 134 9.92 8.05 -13.71
CA CYS A 134 11.09 8.64 -13.05
C CYS A 134 12.43 8.43 -13.77
N LYS A 135 12.45 7.69 -14.88
CA LYS A 135 13.62 7.56 -15.79
C LYS A 135 13.73 8.78 -16.69
#